data_AF-A0A9X3Z3X6-F1
#
_entry.id   AF-A0A9X3Z3X6-F1
#
_cell.length_a   1.000
_cell.length_b   1.000
_cell.length_c   1.000
_cell.angle_alpha   90.00
_cell.angle_beta   90.00
_cell.angle_gamma   90.00
#
_symmetry.space_group_name_H-M   'P 1'
#
loop_
_entity.id
_entity.type
_entity.pdbx_description
1 polymer ?
#
loop_
_entity_poly.entity_id
_entity_poly.type
_entity_poly.pdbx_seq_one_letter_code
_entity_poly.pdbx_strand_id
1 'polypeptide(L)'
;MNTIELIEVVLPHERMAYRDILLLADDWEEEVERYIREGELYVAADEQRVLGACLMIPASPEEAEIKNIAVLPEYRGKGLGKEIIRGKRHPRAGHGRV
;
A
#
# COMPACT_ATOMS: atom_id res chain seq x y z
N MET A 1 -12.71 -14.88 -12.17
CA MET A 1 -12.29 -13.76 -11.29
C MET A 1 -10.78 -13.77 -11.32
N ASN A 2 -10.15 -12.74 -11.87
CA ASN A 2 -8.68 -12.67 -11.87
C ASN A 2 -8.21 -12.62 -10.42
N THR A 3 -7.35 -13.57 -10.07
CA THR A 3 -6.59 -13.54 -8.83
C THR A 3 -5.77 -12.25 -8.83
N ILE A 4 -5.90 -11.42 -7.79
CA ILE A 4 -4.96 -10.33 -7.56
C ILE A 4 -3.66 -11.01 -7.21
N GLU A 5 -2.69 -10.94 -8.10
CA GLU A 5 -1.38 -11.50 -7.89
C GLU A 5 -0.43 -10.35 -7.59
N LEU A 6 0.28 -10.50 -6.48
CA LEU A 6 1.24 -9.56 -5.94
C LEU A 6 0.65 -8.32 -5.24
N ILE A 7 0.95 -8.29 -3.96
CA ILE A 7 1.17 -7.05 -3.23
C ILE A 7 2.68 -6.86 -3.17
N GLU A 8 3.25 -6.14 -4.13
CA GLU A 8 4.67 -5.83 -4.11
C GLU A 8 4.95 -4.73 -3.07
N VAL A 9 6.06 -4.88 -2.34
CA VAL A 9 6.57 -3.81 -1.47
C VAL A 9 7.43 -2.90 -2.35
N VAL A 10 7.02 -1.64 -2.47
CA VAL A 10 7.71 -0.64 -3.29
C VAL A 10 8.92 -0.09 -2.55
N LEU A 11 10.08 -0.02 -3.24
CA LEU A 11 11.31 0.53 -2.67
C LEU A 11 11.14 2.02 -2.35
N PRO A 12 11.76 2.55 -1.26
CA PRO A 12 11.54 3.93 -0.81
C PRO A 12 11.64 5.01 -1.89
N HIS A 13 12.59 4.88 -2.82
CA HIS A 13 12.82 5.88 -3.88
C HIS A 13 11.79 5.84 -5.02
N GLU A 14 10.97 4.78 -5.11
CA GLU A 14 9.96 4.61 -6.16
C GLU A 14 8.55 4.98 -5.67
N ARG A 15 8.34 5.08 -4.35
CA ARG A 15 6.99 5.23 -3.76
C ARG A 15 6.27 6.51 -4.16
N MET A 16 7.03 7.58 -4.41
CA MET A 16 6.45 8.86 -4.85
C MET A 16 5.69 8.76 -6.18
N ALA A 17 6.02 7.77 -7.03
CA ALA A 17 5.29 7.52 -8.27
C ALA A 17 3.81 7.12 -8.06
N TYR A 18 3.43 6.74 -6.83
CA TYR A 18 2.08 6.29 -6.48
C TYR A 18 1.28 7.34 -5.70
N ARG A 19 1.82 8.56 -5.52
CA ARG A 19 1.16 9.66 -4.82
C ARG A 19 -0.25 9.90 -5.33
N ASP A 20 -0.41 10.00 -6.66
CA ASP A 20 -1.71 10.30 -7.27
C ASP A 20 -2.77 9.23 -6.98
N ILE A 21 -2.36 7.96 -6.83
CA ILE A 21 -3.27 6.88 -6.44
C ILE A 21 -3.71 7.06 -4.99
N LEU A 22 -2.78 7.39 -4.09
CA LEU A 22 -3.07 7.59 -2.67
C LEU A 22 -3.98 8.82 -2.43
N LEU A 23 -3.86 9.85 -3.27
CA LEU A 23 -4.72 11.03 -3.25
C LEU A 23 -6.17 10.74 -3.63
N LEU A 24 -6.46 9.56 -4.21
CA LEU A 24 -7.84 9.13 -4.48
C LEU A 24 -8.64 8.76 -3.22
N ALA A 25 -7.96 8.57 -2.09
CA ALA A 25 -8.56 8.22 -0.80
C ALA A 25 -8.48 9.36 0.22
N ASP A 26 -7.50 10.25 0.07
CA ASP A 26 -7.21 11.34 1.00
C ASP A 26 -6.65 12.53 0.23
N ASP A 27 -7.30 13.70 0.26
CA ASP A 27 -6.91 14.91 -0.47
C ASP A 27 -5.83 15.75 0.25
N TRP A 28 -5.36 15.30 1.42
CA TRP A 28 -4.37 16.00 2.23
C TRP A 28 -2.94 15.67 1.76
N GLU A 29 -2.51 16.36 0.70
CA GLU A 29 -1.23 16.12 0.02
C GLU A 29 -0.01 16.04 0.95
N GLU A 30 0.11 16.95 1.92
CA GLU A 30 1.24 16.98 2.86
C GLU A 30 1.32 15.72 3.72
N GLU A 31 0.18 15.21 4.18
CA GLU A 31 0.08 14.02 5.02
C GLU A 31 0.38 12.76 4.19
N VAL A 32 -0.16 12.69 2.97
CA VAL A 32 0.12 11.61 2.02
C VAL A 32 1.62 11.54 1.71
N GLU A 33 2.26 12.67 1.43
CA GLU A 33 3.70 12.72 1.20
C GLU A 33 4.53 12.33 2.42
N ARG A 34 4.12 12.77 3.63
CA ARG A 34 4.78 12.36 4.87
C ARG A 34 4.73 10.84 5.02
N TYR A 35 3.55 10.26 4.88
CA TYR A 35 3.38 8.81 5.01
C TYR A 35 4.13 8.03 3.93
N ILE A 36 4.23 8.54 2.69
CA ILE A 36 5.00 7.89 1.61
C ILE A 36 6.48 7.75 2.00
N ARG A 37 7.03 8.78 2.65
CA ARG A 37 8.43 8.81 3.10
C ARG A 37 8.66 7.89 4.31
N GLU A 38 7.72 7.87 5.26
CA GLU A 38 7.87 7.16 6.54
C GLU A 38 7.43 5.69 6.50
N GLY A 39 6.45 5.37 5.66
CA GLY A 39 5.77 4.07 5.69
C GLY A 39 6.35 3.02 4.76
N GLU A 40 5.61 1.93 4.62
CA GLU A 40 5.78 0.91 3.60
C GLU A 40 4.61 0.98 2.62
N LEU A 41 4.94 1.09 1.34
CA LEU A 41 3.95 1.13 0.27
C LEU A 41 3.79 -0.25 -0.35
N TYR A 42 2.54 -0.67 -0.44
CA TYR A 42 2.12 -1.93 -1.00
C TYR A 42 1.23 -1.66 -2.21
N VAL A 43 1.54 -2.26 -3.34
CA VAL A 43 0.79 -2.04 -4.59
C VAL A 43 0.11 -3.33 -4.98
N ALA A 44 -1.22 -3.29 -5.17
CA ALA A 44 -1.95 -4.38 -5.80
C ALA A 44 -1.92 -4.19 -7.31
N ALA A 45 -1.49 -5.24 -8.00
CA ALA A 45 -1.43 -5.28 -9.45
C ALA A 45 -2.11 -6.54 -10.02
N ASP A 46 -2.40 -6.52 -11.32
CA ASP A 46 -2.49 -7.73 -12.12
C ASP A 46 -1.27 -7.81 -13.06
N GLU A 47 -1.24 -8.81 -13.95
CA GLU A 47 -0.09 -9.11 -14.84
C GLU A 47 0.49 -7.90 -15.58
N GLN A 48 -0.25 -6.79 -15.74
CA GLN A 48 0.25 -5.59 -16.43
C GLN A 48 -0.15 -4.25 -15.81
N ARG A 49 -0.99 -4.19 -14.77
CA ARG A 49 -1.57 -2.92 -14.32
C ARG A 49 -1.63 -2.81 -12.80
N VAL A 50 -1.33 -1.61 -12.31
CA VAL A 50 -1.63 -1.21 -10.94
C VAL A 50 -3.13 -1.07 -10.78
N LEU A 51 -3.69 -1.71 -9.76
CA LEU A 51 -5.13 -1.69 -9.44
C LEU A 51 -5.42 -0.80 -8.22
N GLY A 52 -4.45 -0.68 -7.32
CA GLY A 52 -4.57 0.09 -6.10
C GLY A 52 -3.29 0.09 -5.28
N ALA A 53 -3.27 0.90 -4.23
CA ALA A 53 -2.14 1.07 -3.34
C ALA A 53 -2.60 1.11 -1.88
N CYS A 54 -1.74 0.70 -0.97
CA CYS A 54 -1.99 0.82 0.45
C CYS A 54 -0.68 1.08 1.20
N LEU A 55 -0.72 2.11 2.02
CA LEU A 55 0.41 2.65 2.75
C LEU A 55 0.24 2.36 4.24
N MET A 56 1.28 1.78 4.84
CA MET A 56 1.26 1.36 6.24
C MET A 56 2.45 1.93 6.99
N ILE A 57 2.26 2.26 8.27
CA ILE A 57 3.34 2.71 9.15
C ILE A 57 3.43 1.76 10.35
N PRO A 58 4.63 1.31 10.75
CA PRO A 58 4.80 0.56 11.99
C PRO A 58 4.27 1.37 13.18
N ALA A 59 3.32 0.79 13.92
CA ALA A 59 2.79 1.38 15.16
C ALA A 59 3.51 0.80 16.39
N SER A 60 3.94 -0.46 16.29
CA SER A 60 4.74 -1.16 17.29
C SER A 60 5.60 -2.24 16.61
N PRO A 61 6.48 -2.97 17.33
CA PRO A 61 7.23 -4.09 16.76
C PRO A 61 6.35 -5.23 16.19
N GLU A 62 5.08 -5.32 16.62
CA GLU A 62 4.16 -6.39 16.22
C GLU A 62 2.95 -5.88 15.41
N GLU A 63 2.77 -4.55 15.33
CA GLU A 63 1.60 -3.92 14.72
C GLU A 63 2.00 -2.85 13.70
N ALA A 64 1.22 -2.77 12.62
CA ALA A 64 1.31 -1.69 11.65
C ALA A 64 -0.09 -1.13 11.37
N GLU A 65 -0.16 0.18 11.21
CA GLU A 65 -1.39 0.90 10.94
C GLU A 65 -1.51 1.22 9.45
N ILE A 66 -2.69 1.02 8.88
CA ILE A 66 -2.99 1.49 7.53
C ILE A 66 -3.28 2.98 7.60
N LYS A 67 -2.40 3.79 7.01
CA LYS A 67 -2.60 5.25 6.90
C LYS A 67 -3.36 5.65 5.65
N ASN A 68 -3.20 4.92 4.56
CA ASN A 68 -3.92 5.17 3.33
C ASN A 68 -4.18 3.86 2.56
N ILE A 69 -5.35 3.74 1.95
CA ILE A 69 -5.70 2.67 1.02
C ILE A 69 -6.59 3.20 -0.09
N ALA A 70 -6.16 3.00 -1.33
CA ALA A 70 -6.86 3.47 -2.51
C ALA A 70 -6.93 2.37 -3.58
N VAL A 71 -8.06 2.33 -4.27
CA VAL A 71 -8.28 1.50 -5.48
C VAL A 71 -8.65 2.46 -6.60
N LEU A 72 -8.07 2.26 -7.79
CA LEU A 72 -8.38 3.09 -8.95
C LEU A 72 -9.89 3.03 -9.25
N PRO A 73 -10.50 4.14 -9.69
CA PRO A 73 -11.95 4.25 -9.83
C PRO A 73 -12.58 3.12 -10.67
N GLU A 74 -11.94 2.71 -11.77
CA GLU A 74 -12.42 1.63 -12.65
C GLU A 74 -12.48 0.23 -12.01
N TYR A 75 -11.82 0.05 -10.87
CA TYR A 75 -11.73 -1.24 -10.17
C TYR A 75 -12.44 -1.25 -8.81
N ARG A 76 -13.11 -0.16 -8.42
CA ARG A 76 -13.92 -0.08 -7.19
C ARG A 76 -15.17 -0.97 -7.29
N GLY A 77 -15.75 -1.31 -6.12
CA GLY A 77 -16.96 -2.15 -6.02
C GLY A 77 -16.74 -3.65 -6.27
N LYS A 78 -15.49 -4.07 -6.55
CA LYS A 78 -15.13 -5.46 -6.88
C LYS A 78 -14.49 -6.23 -5.71
N GLY A 79 -14.50 -5.67 -4.50
CA GLY A 79 -13.89 -6.27 -3.31
C GLY A 79 -12.36 -6.11 -3.19
N LEU A 80 -11.70 -5.43 -4.12
CA LEU A 80 -10.23 -5.30 -4.14
C LEU A 80 -9.64 -4.70 -2.86
N GLY A 81 -10.29 -3.69 -2.25
CA GLY A 81 -9.82 -3.12 -0.98
C GLY A 81 -9.73 -4.15 0.14
N LYS A 82 -10.70 -5.08 0.21
CA LYS A 82 -10.70 -6.18 1.17
C LYS A 82 -9.56 -7.17 0.89
N GLU A 83 -9.31 -7.47 -0.38
CA GLU A 83 -8.21 -8.35 -0.77
C GLU A 83 -6.84 -7.71 -0.53
N ILE A 84 -6.68 -6.41 -0.77
CA ILE A 84 -5.47 -5.65 -0.40
C ILE A 84 -5.19 -5.80 1.10
N ILE A 85 -6.21 -5.61 1.94
CA ILE A 85 -6.07 -5.75 3.41
C ILE A 85 -5.70 -7.19 3.78
N ARG A 86 -6.36 -8.20 3.20
CA ARG A 86 -6.10 -9.63 3.46
C ARG A 86 -4.72 -10.08 2.99
N GLY A 87 -4.26 -9.55 1.86
CA GLY A 87 -2.99 -9.91 1.25
C GLY A 87 -1.79 -9.22 1.89
N LYS A 88 -2.00 -8.20 2.74
CA LYS A 88 -0.89 -7.58 3.49
C LYS A 88 -0.23 -8.63 4.37
N ARG A 89 0.98 -9.03 4.01
CA ARG A 89 1.90 -9.69 4.94
C ARG A 89 2.72 -8.59 5.56
N HIS A 90 2.65 -8.46 6.89
CA HIS A 90 3.62 -7.66 7.63
C HIS A 90 5.01 -8.27 7.38
N PRO A 91 5.96 -7.55 6.73
CA PRO A 91 7.33 -8.01 6.67
C PRO A 91 7.83 -8.00 8.10
N ARG A 92 7.99 -9.20 8.66
CA ARG A 92 8.65 -9.34 9.96
C ARG A 92 9.99 -8.64 9.84
N ALA A 93 10.23 -7.63 10.67
CA ALA A 93 11.58 -7.19 10.96
C ALA A 93 12.36 -8.44 11.40
N GLY A 94 13.33 -8.83 10.58
CA GLY A 94 14.32 -9.81 10.97
C GLY A 94 14.97 -9.29 12.25
N HIS A 95 14.69 -9.95 13.37
CA HIS A 95 15.59 -9.94 14.51
C HIS A 95 16.92 -10.52 14.01
N GLY A 96 17.93 -9.66 13.85
CA GLY A 96 19.24 -10.11 13.40
C GLY A 96 20.27 -9.01 13.21
N ARG A 97 20.95 -8.70 14.33
CA ARG A 97 22.33 -8.20 14.49
C ARG A 97 22.49 -6.71 14.86
N VAL A 98 22.64 -6.47 16.17
CA VAL A 98 23.94 -6.14 16.78
C VAL A 98 24.10 -6.92 18.07
#